data_AF-A0A1H3VLN4-F1
#
_entry.id   AF-A0A1H3VLN4-F1
#
_cell.length_a   1.000
_cell.length_b   1.000
_cell.length_c   1.000
_cell.angle_alpha   90.00
_cell.angle_beta   90.00
_cell.angle_gamma   90.00
#
_symmetry.space_group_name_H-M   'P 1'
#
loop_
_entity.id
_entity.type
_entity.pdbx_description
1 polymer ?
#
loop_
_entity_poly.entity_id
_entity_poly.type
_entity_poly.pdbx_seq_one_letter_code
_entity_poly.pdbx_strand_id
1 'polypeptide(L)'
;MARYITKRLIYMLLTLIIIATFSFFLMKMLPGTPLTMEDKLSETQKEIILEKYGLNDPVPIQYLKYMGGLAVGDLGISFQFDNREVTDIIMDRIGPSMQLGAQALIIGTIIGMLLGLVAAIYHNGFLDYSSTFVAVIGKSIPSFIFAGLLQYFIALKLGWFPVALWGSWQHTVLPTVALAMFPIAIAARFMRTEMLEVLGSDFIQTARAKGVNKFGVVFKHGVRNALIPLVTVMGPLAVGLMTGTLVIEKIFAVPGIGEQFVTSITTNDFPIIMGTTLFFSFFFIFIILVIDLLYGIIDPRIRLAEGEK
;
A
#
# COMPACT_ATOMS: atom_id res chain seq x y z
N MET A 1 -9.66 7.64 25.44
CA MET A 1 -9.38 8.09 24.06
C MET A 1 -8.10 8.92 23.98
N ALA A 2 -7.98 10.07 24.65
CA ALA A 2 -6.75 10.89 24.59
C ALA A 2 -5.47 10.09 24.96
N ARG A 3 -5.43 9.41 26.12
CA ARG A 3 -4.30 8.55 26.53
C ARG A 3 -3.95 7.46 25.51
N TYR A 4 -4.95 6.88 24.87
CA TYR A 4 -4.77 5.84 23.84
C TYR A 4 -4.14 6.42 22.57
N ILE A 5 -4.65 7.55 22.08
CA ILE A 5 -4.13 8.27 20.92
C ILE A 5 -2.69 8.73 21.19
N THR A 6 -2.43 9.35 22.34
CA THR A 6 -1.08 9.81 22.70
C THR A 6 -0.08 8.65 22.73
N LYS A 7 -0.45 7.48 23.31
CA LYS A 7 0.41 6.30 23.33
C LYS A 7 0.76 5.82 21.90
N ARG A 8 -0.22 5.79 20.99
CA ARG A 8 0.02 5.41 19.58
C ARG A 8 0.85 6.44 18.82
N LEU A 9 0.65 7.73 19.07
CA LEU A 9 1.48 8.78 18.47
C LEU A 9 2.94 8.70 18.93
N ILE A 10 3.18 8.39 20.21
CA ILE A 10 4.54 8.14 20.72
C ILE A 10 5.15 6.93 20.03
N TYR A 11 4.41 5.82 19.91
CA TYR A 11 4.91 4.63 19.20
C TYR A 11 5.20 4.92 17.73
N MET A 12 4.32 5.65 17.04
CA MET A 12 4.53 6.07 15.66
C MET A 12 5.82 6.89 15.52
N LEU A 13 6.02 7.88 16.39
CA LEU A 13 7.23 8.71 16.38
C LEU A 13 8.49 7.86 16.64
N LEU A 14 8.46 7.00 17.65
CA LEU A 14 9.59 6.11 17.95
C LEU A 14 9.90 5.16 16.79
N THR A 15 8.88 4.57 16.17
CA THR A 15 9.07 3.69 15.01
C THR A 15 9.66 4.46 13.82
N LEU A 16 9.21 5.69 13.56
CA LEU A 16 9.77 6.51 12.48
C LEU A 16 11.23 6.92 12.75
N ILE A 17 11.57 7.26 14.00
CA ILE A 17 12.96 7.54 14.38
C ILE A 17 13.82 6.29 14.13
N ILE A 18 13.37 5.12 14.59
CA ILE A 18 14.08 3.86 14.36
C ILE A 18 14.29 3.63 12.86
N ILE A 19 13.23 3.74 12.05
CA ILE A 19 13.32 3.55 10.61
C ILE A 19 14.27 4.57 9.97
N ALA A 20 14.19 5.86 10.34
CA ALA A 20 15.10 6.90 9.86
C ALA A 20 16.56 6.53 10.14
N THR A 21 16.85 6.14 11.39
CA THR A 21 18.19 5.76 11.83
C THR A 21 18.69 4.54 11.07
N PHE A 22 17.89 3.47 10.97
CA PHE A 22 18.28 2.26 10.24
C PHE A 22 18.47 2.54 8.76
N SER A 23 17.56 3.27 8.12
CA SER A 23 17.69 3.66 6.70
C SER A 23 18.99 4.43 6.45
N PHE A 24 19.33 5.41 7.31
CA PHE A 24 20.58 6.17 7.18
C PHE A 24 21.81 5.26 7.23
N PHE A 25 21.94 4.43 8.27
CA PHE A 25 23.12 3.57 8.43
C PHE A 25 23.19 2.47 7.37
N LEU A 26 22.05 1.91 6.95
CA LEU A 26 22.01 0.96 5.84
C LEU A 26 22.53 1.59 4.55
N MET A 27 22.14 2.84 4.23
CA MET A 27 22.67 3.52 3.05
C MET A 27 24.18 3.74 3.13
N LYS A 28 24.74 3.98 4.33
CA LYS A 28 26.20 4.10 4.52
C LYS A 28 26.96 2.78 4.34
N MET A 29 26.28 1.64 4.49
CA MET A 29 26.87 0.31 4.31
C MET A 29 26.75 -0.21 2.88
N LEU A 30 25.90 0.41 2.04
CA LEU A 30 25.73 -0.03 0.66
C LEU A 30 26.99 0.29 -0.17
N PRO A 31 27.50 -0.68 -0.95
CA PRO A 31 28.57 -0.41 -1.89
C PRO A 31 28.05 0.48 -3.02
N GLY A 32 28.77 1.56 -3.30
CA GLY A 32 28.42 2.48 -4.38
C GLY A 32 28.80 3.91 -4.05
N THR A 33 28.80 4.74 -5.10
CA THR A 33 28.99 6.19 -4.99
C THR A 33 27.68 6.89 -5.34
N PRO A 34 27.34 7.99 -4.66
CA PRO A 34 26.26 8.87 -5.09
C PRO A 34 26.65 9.69 -6.34
N LEU A 35 27.93 9.67 -6.75
CA LEU A 35 28.44 10.42 -7.89
C LEU A 35 28.07 9.72 -9.21
N THR A 36 27.23 10.38 -10.01
CA THR A 36 26.88 9.92 -11.35
C THR A 36 28.11 9.96 -12.26
N MET A 37 28.42 8.83 -12.91
CA MET A 37 29.61 8.71 -13.78
C MET A 37 30.92 9.13 -13.07
N GLU A 38 31.14 8.66 -11.84
CA GLU A 38 32.34 8.93 -11.04
C GLU A 38 33.65 8.76 -11.82
N ASP A 39 33.75 7.73 -12.67
CA ASP A 39 34.93 7.45 -13.51
C ASP A 39 35.26 8.56 -14.52
N LYS A 40 34.31 9.48 -14.79
CA LYS A 40 34.47 10.59 -15.74
C LYS A 40 34.72 11.94 -15.06
N LEU A 41 34.62 12.02 -13.74
CA LEU A 41 34.81 13.25 -12.98
C LEU A 41 36.28 13.44 -12.62
N SER A 42 36.79 14.67 -12.75
CA SER A 42 38.08 15.01 -12.16
C SER A 42 38.01 14.97 -10.63
N GLU A 43 39.13 14.74 -9.95
CA GLU A 43 39.18 14.75 -8.48
C GLU A 43 38.64 16.06 -7.88
N THR A 44 38.92 17.19 -8.53
CA THR A 44 38.37 18.50 -8.14
C THR A 44 36.85 18.57 -8.26
N GLN A 45 36.26 17.95 -9.30
CA GLN A 45 34.80 17.89 -9.45
C GLN A 45 34.16 16.99 -8.40
N LYS A 46 34.83 15.88 -8.06
CA LYS A 46 34.37 14.98 -6.98
C LYS A 46 34.34 15.70 -5.64
N GLU A 47 35.42 16.39 -5.27
CA GLU A 47 35.48 17.15 -4.01
C GLU A 47 34.37 18.19 -3.90
N ILE A 48 34.12 18.97 -4.96
CA ILE A 48 33.05 19.97 -4.99
C ILE A 48 31.67 19.33 -4.73
N ILE A 49 31.40 18.17 -5.35
CA ILE A 49 30.11 17.49 -5.18
C ILE A 49 29.98 16.89 -3.78
N LEU A 50 31.04 16.28 -3.26
CA LEU A 50 31.06 15.70 -1.91
C LEU A 50 30.88 16.77 -0.84
N GLU A 51 31.52 17.93 -1.00
CA GLU A 51 31.37 19.07 -0.10
C GLU A 51 29.94 19.65 -0.17
N LYS A 52 29.41 19.83 -1.39
CA LYS A 52 28.05 20.34 -1.62
C LYS A 52 26.98 19.52 -0.89
N TYR A 53 27.10 18.19 -0.89
CA TYR A 53 26.16 17.29 -0.21
C TYR A 53 26.57 16.92 1.24
N GLY A 54 27.63 17.52 1.78
CA GLY A 54 28.11 17.23 3.13
C GLY A 54 28.61 15.79 3.32
N LEU A 55 28.98 15.11 2.23
CA LEU A 55 29.44 13.72 2.24
C LEU A 55 30.85 13.58 2.80
N ASN A 56 31.62 14.68 2.83
CA ASN A 56 32.95 14.76 3.45
C ASN A 56 32.90 14.88 4.99
N ASP A 57 31.75 15.20 5.56
CA ASP A 57 31.63 15.33 7.01
C ASP A 57 31.79 13.96 7.70
N PRO A 58 32.28 13.90 8.94
CA PRO A 58 32.19 12.69 9.76
C PRO A 58 30.75 12.15 9.83
N VAL A 59 30.59 10.83 9.74
CA VAL A 59 29.27 10.15 9.75
C VAL A 59 28.34 10.63 10.87
N PRO A 60 28.80 10.87 12.12
CA PRO A 60 27.93 11.41 13.17
C PRO A 60 27.34 12.79 12.83
N ILE A 61 28.09 13.66 12.16
CA ILE A 61 27.62 14.98 11.75
C ILE A 61 26.59 14.85 10.64
N GLN A 62 26.84 13.98 9.66
CA GLN A 62 25.87 13.68 8.60
C GLN A 62 24.55 13.15 9.17
N TYR A 63 24.63 12.27 10.17
CA TYR A 63 23.46 11.74 10.87
C TYR A 63 22.69 12.83 11.61
N LEU A 64 23.37 13.71 12.35
CA LEU A 64 22.74 14.82 13.06
C LEU A 64 22.08 15.82 12.10
N LYS A 65 22.73 16.14 10.97
CA LYS A 65 22.14 16.98 9.92
C LYS A 65 20.87 16.34 9.34
N TYR A 66 20.93 15.04 9.03
CA TYR A 66 19.78 14.30 8.53
C TYR A 66 18.61 14.30 9.54
N MET A 67 18.86 13.92 10.79
CA MET A 67 17.81 13.89 11.82
C MET A 67 17.27 15.29 12.14
N GLY A 68 18.13 16.32 12.10
CA GLY A 68 17.74 17.72 12.26
C GLY A 68 16.84 18.21 11.12
N GLY A 69 17.16 17.85 9.87
CA GLY A 69 16.30 18.11 8.70
C GLY A 69 14.94 17.44 8.84
N LEU A 70 14.90 16.16 9.21
CA LEU A 70 13.63 15.44 9.42
C LEU A 70 12.74 16.11 10.46
N ALA A 71 13.31 16.69 11.52
CA ALA A 71 12.54 17.36 12.57
C ALA A 71 11.78 18.60 12.07
N VAL A 72 12.21 19.21 10.96
CA VAL A 72 11.54 20.33 10.30
C VAL A 72 10.85 19.94 8.98
N GLY A 73 10.83 18.65 8.64
CA GLY A 73 10.20 18.12 7.43
C GLY A 73 11.07 18.15 6.18
N ASP A 74 12.37 18.38 6.31
CA ASP A 74 13.34 18.33 5.22
C ASP A 74 13.86 16.89 5.03
N LEU A 75 13.53 16.28 3.88
CA LEU A 75 13.99 14.95 3.48
C LEU A 75 15.34 14.97 2.74
N GLY A 76 15.92 16.16 2.58
CA GLY A 76 17.14 16.40 1.84
C GLY A 76 16.91 16.67 0.36
N ILE A 77 18.02 16.72 -0.36
CA ILE A 77 18.10 17.05 -1.78
C ILE A 77 18.54 15.81 -2.55
N SER A 78 17.90 15.54 -3.67
CA SER A 78 18.27 14.46 -4.57
C SER A 78 19.65 14.65 -5.17
N PHE A 79 20.41 13.55 -5.28
CA PHE A 79 21.71 13.56 -5.95
C PHE A 79 21.61 13.54 -7.47
N GLN A 80 20.50 13.01 -8.01
CA GLN A 80 20.32 12.76 -9.44
C GLN A 80 19.40 13.77 -10.15
N PHE A 81 18.61 14.54 -9.40
CA PHE A 81 17.60 15.46 -9.94
C PHE A 81 17.98 16.93 -9.73
N ASP A 82 19.17 17.35 -10.19
CA ASP A 82 19.58 18.77 -10.27
C ASP A 82 19.21 19.64 -9.05
N ASN A 83 19.56 19.18 -7.85
CA ASN A 83 19.31 19.88 -6.60
C ASN A 83 17.83 20.02 -6.18
N ARG A 84 16.95 19.17 -6.72
CA ARG A 84 15.54 19.13 -6.36
C ARG A 84 15.32 18.51 -4.98
N GLU A 85 14.40 19.09 -4.21
CA GLU A 85 13.99 18.57 -2.90
C GLU A 85 13.32 17.20 -3.04
N VAL A 86 13.68 16.28 -2.15
CA VAL A 86 13.10 14.93 -2.12
C VAL A 86 11.60 14.98 -1.86
N THR A 87 11.16 15.91 -1.00
CA THR A 87 9.74 16.13 -0.69
C THR A 87 8.93 16.43 -1.95
N ASP A 88 9.42 17.32 -2.82
CA ASP A 88 8.74 17.67 -4.07
C ASP A 88 8.65 16.48 -5.03
N ILE A 89 9.73 15.71 -5.16
CA ILE A 89 9.76 14.51 -6.01
C ILE A 89 8.72 13.49 -5.54
N ILE A 90 8.59 13.29 -4.23
CA ILE A 90 7.60 12.39 -3.63
C ILE A 90 6.18 12.90 -3.89
N MET A 91 5.92 14.20 -3.67
CA MET A 91 4.59 14.79 -3.85
C MET A 91 4.12 14.77 -5.31
N ASP A 92 5.01 14.88 -6.28
CA ASP A 92 4.65 14.76 -7.71
C ASP A 92 4.21 13.33 -8.09
N ARG A 93 4.80 12.32 -7.42
CA ARG A 93 4.69 10.92 -7.83
C ARG A 93 3.72 10.10 -6.99
N ILE A 94 3.32 10.60 -5.82
CA ILE A 94 2.36 9.94 -4.95
C ILE A 94 0.97 9.84 -5.60
N GLY A 95 0.56 10.85 -6.37
CA GLY A 95 -0.78 10.94 -6.96
C GLY A 95 -1.15 9.73 -7.83
N PRO A 96 -0.35 9.39 -8.87
CA PRO A 96 -0.58 8.20 -9.69
C PRO A 96 -0.66 6.90 -8.89
N SER A 97 0.27 6.68 -7.95
CA SER A 97 0.31 5.48 -7.11
C SER A 97 -0.91 5.36 -6.21
N MET A 98 -1.30 6.44 -5.53
CA MET A 98 -2.51 6.48 -4.71
C MET A 98 -3.77 6.25 -5.54
N GLN A 99 -3.86 6.85 -6.74
CA GLN A 99 -4.99 6.66 -7.62
C GLN A 99 -5.15 5.19 -8.02
N LEU A 100 -4.08 4.54 -8.49
CA LEU A 100 -4.12 3.12 -8.84
C LEU A 100 -4.44 2.23 -7.64
N GLY A 101 -3.78 2.49 -6.50
CA GLY A 101 -4.00 1.72 -5.28
C GLY A 101 -5.45 1.83 -4.78
N ALA A 102 -6.00 3.05 -4.76
CA ALA A 102 -7.39 3.29 -4.36
C ALA A 102 -8.39 2.67 -5.33
N GLN A 103 -8.18 2.80 -6.64
CA GLN A 103 -9.04 2.19 -7.66
C GLN A 103 -9.04 0.66 -7.53
N ALA A 104 -7.87 0.05 -7.40
CA ALA A 104 -7.72 -1.40 -7.27
C ALA A 104 -8.35 -1.92 -5.97
N LEU A 105 -8.15 -1.20 -4.87
CA LEU A 105 -8.74 -1.53 -3.58
C LEU A 105 -10.26 -1.46 -3.65
N ILE A 106 -10.83 -0.34 -4.09
CA ILE A 106 -12.29 -0.14 -4.10
C ILE A 106 -12.96 -1.15 -5.02
N ILE A 107 -12.51 -1.24 -6.28
CA ILE A 107 -13.09 -2.14 -7.28
C ILE A 107 -12.91 -3.58 -6.82
N GLY A 108 -11.71 -3.94 -6.38
CA GLY A 108 -11.43 -5.31 -5.99
C GLY A 108 -12.19 -5.74 -4.75
N THR A 109 -12.32 -4.87 -3.76
CA THR A 109 -13.12 -5.15 -2.55
C THR A 109 -14.59 -5.33 -2.91
N ILE A 110 -15.17 -4.45 -3.72
CA ILE A 110 -16.58 -4.55 -4.12
C ILE A 110 -16.84 -5.84 -4.89
N ILE A 111 -16.04 -6.14 -5.91
CA ILE A 111 -16.20 -7.36 -6.70
C ILE A 111 -15.99 -8.60 -5.83
N GLY A 112 -14.92 -8.61 -5.01
CA GLY A 112 -14.65 -9.72 -4.10
C GLY A 112 -15.78 -9.93 -3.10
N MET A 113 -16.29 -8.87 -2.46
CA MET A 113 -17.44 -8.96 -1.57
C MET A 113 -18.66 -9.56 -2.26
N LEU A 114 -18.97 -9.14 -3.48
CA LEU A 114 -20.11 -9.69 -4.24
C LEU A 114 -19.91 -11.18 -4.52
N LEU A 115 -18.72 -11.59 -4.97
CA LEU A 115 -18.39 -12.99 -5.20
C LEU A 115 -18.50 -13.83 -3.93
N GLY A 116 -17.93 -13.35 -2.82
CA GLY A 116 -17.99 -14.03 -1.53
C GLY A 116 -19.40 -14.13 -0.95
N LEU A 117 -20.20 -13.07 -1.10
CA LEU A 117 -21.61 -13.05 -0.70
C LEU A 117 -22.42 -14.08 -1.50
N VAL A 118 -22.27 -14.10 -2.82
CA VAL A 118 -22.94 -15.06 -3.69
C VAL A 118 -22.50 -16.49 -3.35
N ALA A 119 -21.20 -16.72 -3.12
CA ALA A 119 -20.67 -18.01 -2.72
C ALA A 119 -21.26 -18.52 -1.40
N ALA A 120 -21.44 -17.64 -0.41
CA ALA A 120 -22.03 -18.00 0.87
C ALA A 120 -23.54 -18.29 0.78
N ILE A 121 -24.28 -17.54 -0.04
CA ILE A 121 -25.72 -17.77 -0.25
C ILE A 121 -25.96 -19.11 -0.97
N TYR A 122 -25.15 -19.42 -1.98
CA TYR A 122 -25.23 -20.64 -2.78
C TYR A 122 -24.16 -21.66 -2.38
N HIS A 123 -23.98 -21.82 -1.07
CA HIS A 123 -22.95 -22.69 -0.50
C HIS A 123 -23.03 -24.12 -1.03
N ASN A 124 -21.87 -24.72 -1.33
CA ASN A 124 -21.74 -26.04 -1.98
C ASN A 124 -22.40 -26.15 -3.37
N GLY A 125 -22.69 -25.02 -4.02
CA GLY A 125 -23.18 -24.93 -5.39
C GLY A 125 -22.12 -24.45 -6.38
N PHE A 126 -22.47 -24.45 -7.67
CA PHE A 126 -21.57 -24.01 -8.75
C PHE A 126 -21.00 -22.59 -8.56
N LEU A 127 -21.81 -21.67 -8.02
CA LEU A 127 -21.39 -20.29 -7.76
C LEU A 127 -20.35 -20.20 -6.63
N ASP A 128 -20.46 -21.05 -5.62
CA ASP A 128 -19.46 -21.17 -4.54
C ASP A 128 -18.12 -21.66 -5.10
N TYR A 129 -18.14 -22.78 -5.83
CA TYR A 129 -16.94 -23.32 -6.47
C TYR A 129 -16.30 -22.35 -7.46
N SER A 130 -17.09 -21.63 -8.26
CA SER A 130 -16.60 -20.63 -9.22
C SER A 130 -15.95 -19.44 -8.52
N SER A 131 -16.58 -18.91 -7.47
CA SER A 131 -16.00 -17.82 -6.67
C SER A 131 -14.69 -18.25 -6.00
N THR A 132 -14.65 -19.47 -5.46
CA THR A 132 -13.44 -20.04 -4.85
C THR A 132 -12.34 -20.20 -5.88
N PHE A 133 -12.66 -20.69 -7.08
CA PHE A 133 -11.71 -20.82 -8.18
C PHE A 133 -11.11 -19.47 -8.59
N VAL A 134 -11.95 -18.44 -8.78
CA VAL A 134 -11.49 -17.07 -9.08
C VAL A 134 -10.58 -16.54 -7.98
N ALA A 135 -10.94 -16.74 -6.70
CA ALA A 135 -10.11 -16.32 -5.58
C ALA A 135 -8.76 -17.06 -5.52
N VAL A 136 -8.74 -18.36 -5.83
CA VAL A 136 -7.50 -19.14 -5.90
C VAL A 136 -6.61 -18.64 -7.03
N ILE A 137 -7.16 -18.36 -8.22
CA ILE A 137 -6.40 -17.79 -9.33
C ILE A 137 -5.84 -16.41 -8.94
N GLY A 138 -6.68 -15.52 -8.41
CA GLY A 138 -6.26 -14.16 -8.04
C GLY A 138 -5.19 -14.11 -6.96
N LYS A 139 -5.13 -15.13 -6.09
CA LYS A 139 -4.05 -15.28 -5.10
C LYS A 139 -2.82 -15.98 -5.67
N SER A 140 -3.00 -16.96 -6.56
CA SER A 140 -1.91 -17.83 -7.04
C SER A 140 -1.11 -17.21 -8.18
N ILE A 141 -1.74 -16.36 -9.00
CA ILE A 141 -1.08 -15.68 -10.11
C ILE A 141 -0.58 -14.32 -9.61
N PRO A 142 0.75 -14.06 -9.64
CA PRO A 142 1.28 -12.74 -9.34
C PRO A 142 0.67 -11.65 -10.24
N SER A 143 0.36 -10.49 -9.65
CA SER A 143 -0.28 -9.37 -10.36
C SER A 143 0.48 -8.91 -11.60
N PHE A 144 1.81 -8.98 -11.58
CA PHE A 144 2.64 -8.60 -12.73
C PHE A 144 2.50 -9.54 -13.94
N ILE A 145 2.21 -10.83 -13.71
CA ILE A 145 1.93 -11.78 -14.80
C ILE A 145 0.62 -11.39 -15.45
N PHE A 146 -0.40 -11.12 -14.63
CA PHE A 146 -1.70 -10.67 -15.12
C PHE A 146 -1.58 -9.33 -15.88
N ALA A 147 -0.78 -8.40 -15.36
CA ALA A 147 -0.46 -7.15 -16.05
C ALA A 147 0.16 -7.37 -17.43
N GLY A 148 1.18 -8.23 -17.53
CA GLY A 148 1.81 -8.56 -18.81
C GLY A 148 0.83 -9.20 -19.81
N LEU A 149 -0.05 -10.09 -19.34
CA LEU A 149 -1.11 -10.68 -20.17
C LEU A 149 -2.13 -9.64 -20.64
N LEU A 150 -2.59 -8.76 -19.75
CA LEU A 150 -3.49 -7.66 -20.10
C LEU A 150 -2.84 -6.72 -21.11
N GLN A 151 -1.59 -6.35 -20.90
CA GLN A 151 -0.83 -5.49 -21.80
C GLN A 151 -0.67 -6.15 -23.19
N TYR A 152 -0.35 -7.43 -23.25
CA TYR A 152 -0.18 -8.13 -24.52
C TYR A 152 -1.51 -8.37 -25.26
N PHE A 153 -2.52 -8.93 -24.59
CA PHE A 153 -3.77 -9.30 -25.26
C PHE A 153 -4.73 -8.12 -25.41
N ILE A 154 -4.93 -7.33 -24.36
CA ILE A 154 -5.95 -6.27 -24.35
C ILE A 154 -5.41 -4.97 -24.95
N ALA A 155 -4.19 -4.57 -24.60
CA ALA A 155 -3.62 -3.34 -25.15
C ALA A 155 -2.99 -3.56 -26.54
N LEU A 156 -2.06 -4.50 -26.67
CA LEU A 156 -1.30 -4.65 -27.93
C LEU A 156 -2.10 -5.37 -29.03
N LYS A 157 -2.73 -6.52 -28.75
CA LYS A 157 -3.45 -7.29 -29.78
C LYS A 157 -4.82 -6.70 -30.12
N LEU A 158 -5.62 -6.35 -29.10
CA LEU A 158 -6.98 -5.83 -29.30
C LEU A 158 -7.02 -4.30 -29.50
N GLY A 159 -6.02 -3.56 -29.04
CA GLY A 159 -5.99 -2.10 -29.16
C GLY A 159 -7.05 -1.37 -28.32
N TRP A 160 -7.62 -2.01 -27.30
CA TRP A 160 -8.72 -1.43 -26.50
C TRP A 160 -8.25 -0.35 -25.53
N PHE A 161 -7.03 -0.49 -25.01
CA PHE A 161 -6.44 0.43 -24.03
C PHE A 161 -4.97 0.72 -24.37
N PRO A 162 -4.41 1.83 -23.88
CA PRO A 162 -2.98 2.12 -24.02
C PRO A 162 -2.09 1.04 -23.40
N VAL A 163 -0.95 0.79 -24.04
CA VAL A 163 0.04 -0.21 -23.61
C VAL A 163 0.81 0.27 -22.38
N ALA A 164 1.14 1.55 -22.32
CA ALA A 164 1.97 2.16 -21.29
C ALA A 164 1.74 3.69 -21.25
N LEU A 165 2.48 4.40 -20.39
CA LEU A 165 2.44 5.83 -20.11
C LEU A 165 1.33 6.23 -19.13
N TRP A 166 1.24 7.54 -18.86
CA TRP A 166 0.29 8.12 -17.94
C TRP A 166 -0.23 9.45 -18.47
N GLY A 167 -1.55 9.66 -18.40
CA GLY A 167 -2.14 10.95 -18.77
C GLY A 167 -3.67 10.94 -18.86
N SER A 168 -4.26 9.94 -19.50
CA SER A 168 -5.72 9.79 -19.58
C SER A 168 -6.23 8.68 -18.66
N TRP A 169 -7.52 8.70 -18.33
CA TRP A 169 -8.19 7.67 -17.52
C TRP A 169 -8.01 6.25 -18.08
N GLN A 170 -7.81 6.09 -19.40
CA GLN A 170 -7.62 4.79 -20.03
C GLN A 170 -6.33 4.10 -19.57
N HIS A 171 -5.30 4.88 -19.23
CA HIS A 171 -4.02 4.37 -18.73
C HIS A 171 -4.15 3.74 -17.34
N THR A 172 -5.22 4.05 -16.60
CA THR A 172 -5.41 3.55 -15.24
C THR A 172 -6.14 2.20 -15.21
N VAL A 173 -6.84 1.83 -16.30
CA VAL A 173 -7.73 0.65 -16.33
C VAL A 173 -6.97 -0.66 -16.20
N LEU A 174 -6.03 -0.95 -17.10
CA LEU A 174 -5.30 -2.22 -17.07
C LEU A 174 -4.43 -2.41 -15.81
N PRO A 175 -3.67 -1.40 -15.33
CA PRO A 175 -2.96 -1.51 -14.06
C PRO A 175 -3.91 -1.76 -12.89
N THR A 176 -5.05 -1.07 -12.84
CA THR A 176 -6.07 -1.25 -11.79
C THR A 176 -6.62 -2.66 -11.79
N VAL A 177 -6.97 -3.21 -12.95
CA VAL A 177 -7.51 -4.56 -13.05
C VAL A 177 -6.47 -5.59 -12.60
N ALA A 178 -5.20 -5.42 -12.98
CA ALA A 178 -4.12 -6.29 -12.52
C ALA A 178 -3.91 -6.23 -11.00
N LEU A 179 -3.94 -5.03 -10.43
CA LEU A 179 -3.82 -4.82 -8.99
C LEU A 179 -5.04 -5.32 -8.21
N ALA A 180 -6.24 -5.22 -8.79
CA ALA A 180 -7.48 -5.60 -8.13
C ALA A 180 -7.59 -7.11 -7.87
N MET A 181 -6.84 -7.96 -8.58
CA MET A 181 -6.90 -9.42 -8.41
C MET A 181 -6.69 -9.87 -6.96
N PHE A 182 -5.75 -9.23 -6.25
CA PHE A 182 -5.44 -9.57 -4.87
C PHE A 182 -6.54 -9.16 -3.87
N PRO A 183 -7.04 -7.89 -3.86
CA PRO A 183 -8.18 -7.52 -3.04
C PRO A 183 -9.45 -8.29 -3.40
N ILE A 184 -9.69 -8.65 -4.67
CA ILE A 184 -10.81 -9.53 -5.07
C ILE A 184 -10.71 -10.87 -4.35
N ALA A 185 -9.55 -11.54 -4.44
CA ALA A 185 -9.34 -12.85 -3.84
C ALA A 185 -9.50 -12.82 -2.31
N ILE A 186 -8.92 -11.82 -1.66
CA ILE A 186 -9.02 -11.65 -0.21
C ILE A 186 -10.47 -11.36 0.19
N ALA A 187 -11.11 -10.36 -0.42
CA ALA A 187 -12.45 -9.96 -0.05
C ALA A 187 -13.48 -11.07 -0.33
N ALA A 188 -13.37 -11.80 -1.43
CA ALA A 188 -14.24 -12.94 -1.72
C ALA A 188 -14.11 -14.05 -0.69
N ARG A 189 -12.88 -14.43 -0.34
CA ARG A 189 -12.63 -15.48 0.64
C ARG A 189 -13.11 -15.08 2.03
N PHE A 190 -12.77 -13.88 2.50
CA PHE A 190 -13.18 -13.40 3.82
C PHE A 190 -14.70 -13.22 3.89
N MET A 191 -15.31 -12.51 2.94
CA MET A 191 -16.77 -12.32 2.93
C MET A 191 -17.49 -13.67 2.92
N ARG A 192 -17.03 -14.65 2.15
CA ARG A 192 -17.62 -15.99 2.14
C ARG A 192 -17.56 -16.66 3.51
N THR A 193 -16.37 -16.72 4.11
CA THR A 193 -16.17 -17.39 5.41
C THR A 193 -17.02 -16.73 6.49
N GLU A 194 -16.95 -15.40 6.60
CA GLU A 194 -17.69 -14.64 7.61
C GLU A 194 -19.21 -14.74 7.40
N MET A 195 -19.68 -14.72 6.16
CA MET A 195 -21.11 -14.90 5.87
C MET A 195 -21.61 -16.30 6.26
N LEU A 196 -20.83 -17.36 6.01
CA LEU A 196 -21.21 -18.72 6.40
C LEU A 196 -21.27 -18.86 7.93
N GLU A 197 -20.30 -18.30 8.65
CA GLU A 197 -20.28 -18.29 10.12
C GLU A 197 -21.47 -17.51 10.69
N VAL A 198 -21.69 -16.28 10.20
CA VAL A 198 -22.79 -15.44 10.65
C VAL A 198 -24.14 -16.10 10.35
N LEU A 199 -24.35 -16.62 9.14
CA LEU A 199 -25.63 -17.24 8.77
C LEU A 199 -25.94 -18.52 9.54
N GLY A 200 -24.92 -19.20 10.09
CA GLY A 200 -25.03 -20.39 10.94
C GLY A 200 -25.30 -20.09 12.42
N SER A 201 -25.19 -18.83 12.85
CA SER A 201 -25.26 -18.46 14.26
C SER A 201 -26.67 -18.44 14.88
N ASP A 202 -26.75 -18.62 16.19
CA ASP A 202 -28.01 -18.66 16.96
C ASP A 202 -28.81 -17.35 16.89
N PHE A 203 -28.13 -16.20 16.77
CA PHE A 203 -28.82 -14.92 16.66
C PHE A 203 -29.55 -14.78 15.32
N ILE A 204 -29.00 -15.38 14.24
CA ILE A 204 -29.68 -15.45 12.94
C ILE A 204 -30.86 -16.41 13.01
N GLN A 205 -30.75 -17.54 13.70
CA GLN A 205 -31.89 -18.44 13.93
C GLN A 205 -33.02 -17.71 14.69
N THR A 206 -32.67 -16.94 15.72
CA THR A 206 -33.61 -16.10 16.46
C THR A 206 -34.26 -15.04 15.56
N ALA A 207 -33.48 -14.39 14.68
CA ALA A 207 -34.01 -13.42 13.73
C ALA A 207 -35.01 -14.06 12.75
N ARG A 208 -34.74 -15.27 12.26
CA ARG A 208 -35.67 -16.04 11.43
C ARG A 208 -36.94 -16.40 12.20
N ALA A 209 -36.82 -16.84 13.45
CA ALA A 209 -37.96 -17.16 14.31
C ALA A 209 -38.86 -15.93 14.59
N LYS A 210 -38.27 -14.73 14.62
CA LYS A 210 -39.00 -13.44 14.72
C LYS A 210 -39.63 -12.97 13.40
N GLY A 211 -39.55 -13.75 12.32
CA GLY A 211 -40.18 -13.45 11.04
C GLY A 211 -39.36 -12.52 10.12
N VAL A 212 -38.06 -12.33 10.37
CA VAL A 212 -37.20 -11.55 9.45
C VAL A 212 -37.06 -12.31 8.12
N ASN A 213 -37.36 -11.64 7.02
CA ASN A 213 -37.27 -12.23 5.69
C ASN A 213 -35.82 -12.57 5.28
N LYS A 214 -35.65 -13.41 4.25
CA LYS A 214 -34.32 -13.87 3.79
C LYS A 214 -33.39 -12.71 3.42
N PHE A 215 -33.91 -11.67 2.77
CA PHE A 215 -33.12 -10.47 2.40
C PHE A 215 -32.63 -9.70 3.63
N GLY A 216 -33.47 -9.54 4.65
CA GLY A 216 -33.11 -8.92 5.91
C GLY A 216 -32.06 -9.72 6.67
N VAL A 217 -32.20 -11.05 6.71
CA VAL A 217 -31.19 -11.93 7.30
C VAL A 217 -29.84 -11.77 6.60
N VAL A 218 -29.81 -11.73 5.27
CA VAL A 218 -28.56 -11.62 4.49
C VAL A 218 -27.96 -10.22 4.58
N PHE A 219 -28.67 -9.16 4.18
CA PHE A 219 -28.09 -7.83 4.02
C PHE A 219 -28.03 -7.04 5.32
N LYS A 220 -29.10 -7.08 6.14
CA LYS A 220 -29.17 -6.29 7.38
C LYS A 220 -28.35 -6.90 8.51
N HIS A 221 -28.34 -8.23 8.59
CA HIS A 221 -27.66 -8.96 9.67
C HIS A 221 -26.38 -9.66 9.20
N GLY A 222 -26.41 -10.38 8.08
CA GLY A 222 -25.24 -11.09 7.54
C GLY A 222 -24.10 -10.14 7.16
N VAL A 223 -24.30 -9.38 6.08
CA VAL A 223 -23.27 -8.51 5.49
C VAL A 223 -22.74 -7.52 6.52
N ARG A 224 -23.61 -6.90 7.32
CA ARG A 224 -23.18 -5.94 8.36
C ARG A 224 -22.19 -6.54 9.35
N ASN A 225 -22.39 -7.77 9.79
CA ASN A 225 -21.47 -8.43 10.72
C ASN A 225 -20.22 -8.96 10.01
N ALA A 226 -20.38 -9.51 8.80
CA ALA A 226 -19.26 -10.01 7.99
C ALA A 226 -18.30 -8.90 7.51
N LEU A 227 -18.74 -7.64 7.46
CA LEU A 227 -17.91 -6.50 7.11
C LEU A 227 -16.86 -6.18 8.17
N ILE A 228 -17.08 -6.51 9.44
CA ILE A 228 -16.17 -6.12 10.53
C ILE A 228 -14.79 -6.78 10.33
N PRO A 229 -14.68 -8.11 10.14
CA PRO A 229 -13.38 -8.74 9.90
C PRO A 229 -12.82 -8.44 8.51
N LEU A 230 -13.68 -8.14 7.53
CA LEU A 230 -13.20 -7.76 6.21
C LEU A 230 -12.44 -6.43 6.25
N VAL A 231 -12.99 -5.39 6.90
CA VAL A 231 -12.32 -4.08 7.03
C VAL A 231 -10.94 -4.23 7.69
N THR A 232 -10.83 -5.13 8.66
CA THR A 232 -9.56 -5.45 9.34
C THR A 232 -8.45 -5.88 8.40
N VAL A 233 -8.79 -6.73 7.43
CA VAL A 233 -7.79 -7.29 6.52
C VAL A 233 -7.55 -6.36 5.34
N MET A 234 -8.57 -5.62 4.92
CA MET A 234 -8.47 -4.66 3.82
C MET A 234 -7.64 -3.42 4.18
N GLY A 235 -7.61 -3.03 5.45
CA GLY A 235 -6.87 -1.85 5.91
C GLY A 235 -5.37 -1.89 5.61
N PRO A 236 -4.60 -2.87 6.12
CA PRO A 236 -3.18 -2.99 5.79
C PRO A 236 -2.92 -3.22 4.30
N LEU A 237 -3.85 -3.89 3.61
CA LEU A 237 -3.76 -4.09 2.16
C LEU A 237 -3.86 -2.77 1.38
N ALA A 238 -4.71 -1.85 1.84
CA ALA A 238 -4.84 -0.51 1.26
C ALA A 238 -3.49 0.20 1.24
N VAL A 239 -2.70 0.08 2.31
CA VAL A 239 -1.38 0.71 2.36
C VAL A 239 -0.48 0.19 1.25
N GLY A 240 -0.31 -1.14 1.18
CA GLY A 240 0.61 -1.75 0.22
C GLY A 240 0.24 -1.45 -1.24
N LEU A 241 -1.03 -1.18 -1.53
CA LEU A 241 -1.49 -0.76 -2.84
C LEU A 241 -1.27 0.75 -3.08
N MET A 242 -1.53 1.59 -2.08
CA MET A 242 -1.48 3.06 -2.20
C MET A 242 -0.07 3.65 -2.13
N THR A 243 0.89 2.98 -1.48
CA THR A 243 2.31 3.37 -1.50
C THR A 243 3.03 3.03 -2.81
N GLY A 244 2.27 2.61 -3.82
CA GLY A 244 2.78 2.29 -5.15
C GLY A 244 3.24 0.85 -5.28
N THR A 245 3.15 0.36 -6.51
CA THR A 245 3.48 -1.03 -6.83
C THR A 245 4.59 -1.07 -7.86
N LEU A 246 5.80 -1.28 -7.37
CA LEU A 246 7.05 -1.19 -8.12
C LEU A 246 6.96 -1.82 -9.51
N VAL A 247 6.42 -3.04 -9.58
CA VAL A 247 6.41 -3.84 -10.80
C VAL A 247 5.33 -3.39 -11.79
N ILE A 248 4.12 -3.10 -11.32
CA ILE A 248 3.01 -2.68 -12.20
C ILE A 248 3.29 -1.29 -12.76
N GLU A 249 3.81 -0.38 -11.94
CA GLU A 249 4.15 0.97 -12.39
C GLU A 249 5.24 0.92 -13.47
N LYS A 250 6.25 0.04 -13.32
CA LYS A 250 7.25 -0.16 -14.39
C LYS A 250 6.66 -0.80 -15.65
N ILE A 251 5.81 -1.81 -15.54
CA ILE A 251 5.22 -2.49 -16.71
C ILE A 251 4.40 -1.52 -17.57
N PHE A 252 3.62 -0.65 -16.92
CA PHE A 252 2.75 0.31 -17.61
C PHE A 252 3.39 1.71 -17.75
N ALA A 253 4.65 1.90 -17.38
CA ALA A 253 5.34 3.20 -17.37
C ALA A 253 4.54 4.32 -16.68
N VAL A 254 4.00 4.00 -15.50
CA VAL A 254 3.31 4.95 -14.62
C VAL A 254 4.36 5.72 -13.82
N PRO A 255 4.32 7.07 -13.78
CA PRO A 255 5.25 7.90 -13.03
C PRO A 255 4.90 7.90 -11.53
N GLY A 256 4.83 6.71 -10.94
CA GLY A 256 4.48 6.51 -9.54
C GLY A 256 5.69 6.57 -8.61
N ILE A 257 5.40 6.63 -7.31
CA ILE A 257 6.42 6.67 -6.25
C ILE A 257 7.15 5.32 -6.11
N GLY A 258 6.48 4.22 -6.46
CA GLY A 258 7.09 2.89 -6.44
C GLY A 258 8.15 2.74 -7.53
N GLU A 259 7.85 3.18 -8.74
CA GLU A 259 8.82 3.26 -9.83
C GLU A 259 10.04 4.11 -9.43
N GLN A 260 9.80 5.30 -8.87
CA GLN A 260 10.85 6.21 -8.40
C GLN A 260 11.75 5.58 -7.34
N PHE A 261 11.19 4.83 -6.39
CA PHE A 261 11.97 4.10 -5.38
C PHE A 261 12.97 3.13 -6.03
N VAL A 262 12.52 2.29 -6.97
CA VAL A 262 13.41 1.33 -7.67
C VAL A 262 14.47 2.05 -8.49
N THR A 263 14.08 3.09 -9.21
CA THR A 263 15.00 3.84 -10.06
C THR A 263 16.08 4.55 -9.23
N SER A 264 15.74 5.01 -8.03
CA SER A 264 16.68 5.60 -7.08
C SER A 264 17.70 4.59 -6.55
N ILE A 265 17.30 3.33 -6.34
CA ILE A 265 18.23 2.23 -5.99
C ILE A 265 19.23 2.00 -7.12
N THR A 266 18.77 1.95 -8.37
CA THR A 266 19.67 1.70 -9.52
C THR A 266 20.60 2.87 -9.83
N THR A 267 20.28 4.07 -9.36
CA THR A 267 21.05 5.31 -9.59
C THR A 267 21.79 5.80 -8.34
N ASN A 268 21.78 5.01 -7.25
CA ASN A 268 22.38 5.36 -5.96
C ASN A 268 21.95 6.73 -5.40
N ASP A 269 20.69 7.13 -5.62
CA ASP A 269 20.13 8.34 -5.03
C ASP A 269 19.66 8.09 -3.59
N PHE A 270 20.62 8.09 -2.65
CA PHE A 270 20.36 7.75 -1.25
C PHE A 270 19.31 8.65 -0.57
N PRO A 271 19.30 9.98 -0.75
CA PRO A 271 18.26 10.85 -0.20
C PRO A 271 16.86 10.43 -0.63
N ILE A 272 16.65 10.10 -1.92
CA ILE A 272 15.33 9.65 -2.38
C ILE A 272 14.98 8.29 -1.76
N ILE A 273 15.91 7.33 -1.68
CA ILE A 273 15.67 6.02 -1.07
C ILE A 273 15.25 6.18 0.40
N MET A 274 15.96 7.02 1.15
CA MET A 274 15.67 7.27 2.57
C MET A 274 14.34 8.00 2.74
N GLY A 275 14.10 9.06 1.95
CA GLY A 275 12.87 9.84 1.99
C GLY A 275 11.63 9.04 1.62
N THR A 276 11.69 8.24 0.55
CA THR A 276 10.59 7.35 0.14
C THR A 276 10.35 6.23 1.15
N THR A 277 11.40 5.65 1.74
CA THR A 277 11.27 4.65 2.81
C THR A 277 10.55 5.23 4.03
N LEU A 278 10.94 6.44 4.46
CA LEU A 278 10.27 7.13 5.56
C LEU A 278 8.84 7.51 5.22
N PHE A 279 8.59 7.97 4.00
CA PHE A 279 7.26 8.29 3.53
C PHE A 279 6.34 7.07 3.54
N PHE A 280 6.78 5.92 3.01
CA PHE A 280 6.02 4.67 3.05
C PHE A 280 5.75 4.21 4.49
N SER A 281 6.75 4.34 5.36
CA SER A 281 6.62 3.96 6.76
C SER A 281 5.63 4.86 7.50
N PHE A 282 5.72 6.17 7.29
CA PHE A 282 4.78 7.14 7.83
C PHE A 282 3.36 6.84 7.36
N PHE A 283 3.17 6.66 6.04
CA PHE A 283 1.86 6.38 5.48
C PHE A 283 1.28 5.06 5.99
N PHE A 284 2.10 4.02 6.12
CA PHE A 284 1.69 2.73 6.70
C PHE A 284 1.25 2.86 8.15
N ILE A 285 2.06 3.49 9.01
CA ILE A 285 1.73 3.66 10.42
C ILE A 285 0.51 4.58 10.58
N PHE A 286 0.38 5.60 9.74
CA PHE A 286 -0.77 6.50 9.72
C PHE A 286 -2.07 5.75 9.41
N ILE A 287 -2.07 4.90 8.38
CA ILE A 287 -3.26 4.10 8.04
C ILE A 287 -3.58 3.09 9.15
N ILE A 288 -2.58 2.45 9.76
CA ILE A 288 -2.80 1.59 10.94
C ILE A 288 -3.46 2.38 12.07
N LEU A 289 -2.97 3.58 12.37
CA LEU A 289 -3.58 4.45 13.38
C LEU A 289 -5.05 4.75 13.02
N VAL A 290 -5.37 5.03 11.75
CA VAL A 290 -6.76 5.22 11.30
C VAL A 290 -7.60 3.96 11.56
N ILE A 291 -7.10 2.77 11.24
CA ILE A 291 -7.78 1.49 11.46
C ILE A 291 -8.00 1.24 12.97
N ASP A 292 -6.99 1.48 13.79
CA ASP A 292 -7.08 1.37 15.24
C ASP A 292 -8.15 2.29 15.83
N LEU A 293 -8.25 3.52 15.32
CA LEU A 293 -9.30 4.46 15.70
C LEU A 293 -10.68 3.98 15.24
N LEU A 294 -10.79 3.41 14.04
CA LEU A 294 -12.03 2.82 13.54
C LEU A 294 -12.47 1.64 14.40
N TYR A 295 -11.55 0.77 14.85
CA TYR A 295 -11.88 -0.28 15.81
C TYR A 295 -12.39 0.28 17.12
N GLY A 296 -11.75 1.32 17.64
CA GLY A 296 -12.21 2.00 18.82
C GLY A 296 -13.66 2.48 18.70
N ILE A 297 -14.13 2.82 17.50
CA ILE A 297 -15.52 3.25 17.24
C ILE A 297 -16.45 2.05 16.99
N ILE A 298 -16.00 1.06 16.23
CA ILE A 298 -16.81 -0.11 15.81
C ILE A 298 -17.01 -1.10 16.96
N ASP A 299 -15.98 -1.38 17.76
CA ASP A 299 -16.06 -2.23 18.95
C ASP A 299 -15.41 -1.54 20.17
N PRO A 300 -16.23 -0.91 21.05
CA PRO A 300 -15.75 -0.26 22.26
C PRO A 300 -15.05 -1.22 23.25
N ARG A 301 -15.21 -2.54 23.12
CA ARG A 301 -14.62 -3.53 24.05
C ARG A 301 -13.11 -3.65 23.89
N ILE A 302 -12.58 -3.37 22.69
CA ILE A 302 -11.14 -3.33 22.40
C ILE A 302 -10.44 -2.25 23.25
N ARG A 303 -11.18 -1.20 23.66
CA ARG A 303 -10.65 -0.11 24.51
C ARG A 303 -10.24 -0.57 25.92
N LEU A 304 -10.78 -1.69 26.42
CA LEU A 304 -10.57 -2.18 27.78
C LEU A 304 -9.45 -3.22 27.88
N ALA A 305 -9.23 -4.01 26.83
CA ALA A 305 -8.26 -5.12 26.84
C ALA A 305 -6.78 -4.66 26.82
N GLU A 306 -6.48 -3.46 26.30
CA GLU A 306 -5.10 -2.90 26.31
C GLU A 306 -4.77 -2.11 27.60
N GLY A 307 -5.72 -2.01 28.53
CA GLY A 307 -5.57 -1.30 29.81
C GLY A 307 -5.22 -2.20 31.01
N GLU A 308 -5.26 -3.53 30.85
CA GLU A 308 -4.98 -4.52 31.91
C GLU A 308 -3.66 -5.30 31.71
N LYS A 309 -2.67 -4.70 31.04
CA LYS A 309 -1.29 -5.21 31.04
C LYS A 309 -0.30 -4.12 31.39
#